data_AF-A0A3N5YBL8-F1
#
_entry.id   AF-A0A3N5YBL8-F1
#
_cell.length_a   1.000
_cell.length_b   1.000
_cell.length_c   1.000
_cell.angle_alpha   90.00
_cell.angle_beta   90.00
_cell.angle_gamma   90.00
#
_symmetry.space_group_name_H-M   'P 1'
#
loop_
_entity.id
_entity.type
_entity.pdbx_description
1 polymer ?
#
loop_
_entity_poly.entity_id
_entity_poly.type
_entity_poly.pdbx_seq_one_letter_code
_entity_poly.pdbx_strand_id
1 'polypeptide(L)'
;MTLDPFLRHLEDLCRSQPTRAKWVFVPAHAVGLTLGTRLARDSRGWANLRFVTPLDVATRMAAPFLLDRGLDPSEERLGPALVMRLLLALPEGNGYFRAMAEHTSMAEALWRAIRELRYAGLRAADLALTPFTGIAAKQGELAQLLAAYERHLDSAGVADMPLVFEEAARHPEWSPVAPTDVVVHLPGIPWAPVVERFLACLPGERVTPVNGGRWLQGSEAEIDIFHSGGRDAEMEEVFR
;
A
#
# COMPACT_ATOMS: atom_id res chain seq x y z
N MET A 1 -13.41 -20.37 -24.23
CA MET A 1 -13.19 -19.11 -23.49
C MET A 1 -11.76 -18.68 -23.73
N THR A 2 -11.54 -17.50 -24.31
CA THR A 2 -10.19 -17.00 -24.58
C THR A 2 -9.55 -16.62 -23.25
N LEU A 3 -8.45 -17.28 -22.87
CA LEU A 3 -7.74 -16.98 -21.64
C LEU A 3 -7.39 -15.48 -21.58
N ASP A 4 -7.52 -14.87 -20.42
CA ASP A 4 -7.11 -13.50 -20.13
C ASP A 4 -5.64 -13.25 -20.61
N PRO A 5 -5.32 -12.10 -21.26
CA PRO A 5 -3.97 -11.83 -21.78
C PRO A 5 -2.85 -11.94 -20.74
N PHE A 6 -3.12 -11.55 -19.50
CA PHE A 6 -2.16 -11.63 -18.41
C PHE A 6 -1.99 -13.06 -17.91
N LEU A 7 -3.06 -13.82 -17.80
CA LEU A 7 -2.95 -15.25 -17.48
C LEU A 7 -2.16 -15.99 -18.56
N ARG A 8 -2.37 -15.66 -19.84
CA ARG A 8 -1.58 -16.22 -20.95
C ARG A 8 -0.09 -15.90 -20.82
N HIS A 9 0.23 -14.66 -20.44
CA HIS A 9 1.61 -14.26 -20.15
C HIS A 9 2.23 -15.06 -19.00
N LEU A 10 1.49 -15.29 -17.92
CA LEU A 10 1.96 -16.11 -16.80
C LEU A 10 2.18 -17.58 -17.20
N GLU A 11 1.34 -18.14 -18.07
CA GLU A 11 1.54 -19.48 -18.63
C GLU A 11 2.82 -19.58 -19.47
N ASP A 12 3.05 -18.60 -20.34
CA ASP A 12 4.24 -18.54 -21.19
C ASP A 12 5.52 -18.40 -20.33
N LEU A 13 5.44 -17.64 -19.24
CA LEU A 13 6.53 -17.50 -18.27
C LEU A 13 6.80 -18.82 -17.51
N CYS A 14 5.75 -19.52 -17.09
CA CYS A 14 5.89 -20.83 -16.45
C CYS A 14 6.49 -21.87 -17.41
N ARG A 15 6.15 -21.82 -18.70
CA ARG A 15 6.69 -22.73 -19.72
C ARG A 15 8.15 -22.45 -20.07
N SER A 16 8.50 -21.18 -20.22
CA SER A 16 9.86 -20.76 -20.59
C SER A 16 10.85 -20.88 -19.43
N GLN A 17 10.37 -20.85 -18.18
CA GLN A 17 11.22 -20.84 -17.00
C GLN A 17 10.72 -21.80 -15.90
N PRO A 18 10.63 -23.11 -16.14
CA PRO A 18 9.89 -24.04 -15.27
C PRO A 18 10.39 -24.13 -13.81
N THR A 19 11.68 -23.94 -13.58
CA THR A 19 12.31 -24.10 -12.25
C THR A 19 12.51 -22.80 -11.48
N ARG A 20 12.50 -21.64 -12.15
CA ARG A 20 12.69 -20.34 -11.49
C ARG A 20 11.43 -19.99 -10.70
N ALA A 21 11.57 -19.36 -9.54
CA ALA A 21 10.39 -18.84 -8.85
C ALA A 21 9.85 -17.57 -9.53
N LYS A 22 8.53 -17.40 -9.53
CA LYS A 22 7.83 -16.22 -10.06
C LYS A 22 7.02 -15.58 -8.95
N TRP A 23 7.35 -14.33 -8.64
CA TRP A 23 6.61 -13.49 -7.72
C TRP A 23 5.67 -12.58 -8.51
N VAL A 24 4.37 -12.79 -8.36
CA VAL A 24 3.35 -11.96 -8.97
C VAL A 24 2.77 -11.03 -7.91
N PHE A 25 3.09 -9.74 -7.99
CA PHE A 25 2.60 -8.73 -7.06
C PHE A 25 1.18 -8.30 -7.42
N VAL A 26 0.25 -8.51 -6.49
CA VAL A 26 -1.17 -8.19 -6.60
C VAL A 26 -1.59 -7.23 -5.49
N PRO A 27 -2.61 -6.38 -5.69
CA PRO A 27 -2.98 -5.36 -4.71
C PRO A 27 -3.64 -5.93 -3.46
N ALA A 28 -4.23 -7.13 -3.56
CA ALA A 28 -4.91 -7.82 -2.46
C ALA A 28 -4.84 -9.34 -2.65
N HIS A 29 -4.89 -10.08 -1.54
CA HIS A 29 -4.89 -11.55 -1.55
C HIS A 29 -6.04 -12.13 -2.36
N ALA A 30 -7.25 -11.55 -2.27
CA ALA A 30 -8.42 -11.98 -3.04
C ALA A 30 -8.20 -11.93 -4.57
N VAL A 31 -7.44 -10.93 -5.05
CA VAL A 31 -7.06 -10.83 -6.47
C VAL A 31 -6.11 -11.97 -6.84
N GLY A 32 -5.11 -12.24 -6.00
CA GLY A 32 -4.19 -13.37 -6.16
C GLY A 32 -4.90 -14.72 -6.18
N LEU A 33 -5.85 -14.94 -5.25
CA LEU A 33 -6.65 -16.16 -5.18
C LEU A 33 -7.51 -16.35 -6.43
N THR A 34 -8.15 -15.28 -6.91
CA THR A 34 -8.97 -15.32 -8.14
C THR A 34 -8.12 -15.67 -9.35
N LEU A 35 -6.96 -15.03 -9.50
CA LEU A 35 -6.03 -15.31 -10.60
C LEU A 35 -5.45 -16.72 -10.53
N GLY A 36 -5.05 -17.17 -9.34
CA GLY A 36 -4.56 -18.52 -9.10
C GLY A 36 -5.62 -19.59 -9.40
N THR A 37 -6.86 -19.36 -9.01
CA THR A 37 -7.98 -20.27 -9.30
C THR A 37 -8.23 -20.39 -10.80
N ARG A 38 -8.20 -19.27 -11.53
CA ARG A 38 -8.33 -19.27 -13.00
C ARG A 38 -7.16 -19.98 -13.67
N LEU A 39 -5.93 -19.70 -13.23
CA LEU A 39 -4.73 -20.34 -13.76
C LEU A 39 -4.74 -21.85 -13.49
N ALA A 40 -5.14 -22.30 -12.30
CA ALA A 40 -5.22 -23.72 -11.98
C ALA A 40 -6.29 -24.47 -12.80
N ARG A 41 -7.35 -23.80 -13.22
CA ARG A 41 -8.42 -24.37 -14.06
C ARG A 41 -8.03 -24.44 -15.53
N ASP A 42 -7.42 -23.39 -16.05
CA ASP A 42 -7.27 -23.19 -17.49
C ASP A 42 -5.84 -23.47 -18.01
N SER A 43 -4.84 -23.53 -17.12
CA SER A 43 -3.43 -23.74 -17.50
C SER A 43 -2.96 -25.18 -17.40
N ARG A 44 -1.90 -25.50 -18.15
CA ARG A 44 -1.21 -26.80 -18.10
C ARG A 44 -0.04 -26.86 -17.12
N GLY A 45 0.18 -25.83 -16.31
CA GLY A 45 1.25 -25.82 -15.31
C GLY A 45 1.63 -24.42 -14.82
N TRP A 46 1.69 -24.26 -13.50
CA TRP A 46 2.00 -23.00 -12.81
C TRP A 46 3.01 -23.20 -11.67
N ALA A 47 3.95 -24.12 -11.87
CA ALA A 47 4.97 -24.45 -10.88
C ALA A 47 5.81 -23.23 -10.51
N ASN A 48 6.15 -23.13 -9.22
CA ASN A 48 6.97 -22.06 -8.65
C ASN A 48 6.40 -20.64 -8.85
N LEU A 49 5.11 -20.50 -9.17
CA LEU A 49 4.41 -19.22 -9.24
C LEU A 49 3.69 -18.93 -7.92
N ARG A 50 3.83 -17.72 -7.40
CA ARG A 50 3.14 -17.23 -6.20
C ARG A 50 2.56 -15.84 -6.43
N PHE A 51 1.31 -15.67 -6.01
CA PHE A 51 0.70 -14.35 -5.89
C PHE A 51 0.95 -13.83 -4.48
N VAL A 52 1.47 -12.61 -4.38
CA VAL A 52 1.80 -11.98 -3.09
C VAL A 52 1.36 -10.53 -3.11
N THR A 53 1.04 -9.98 -1.95
CA THR A 53 0.90 -8.52 -1.82
C THR A 53 2.26 -7.89 -1.53
N PRO A 54 2.49 -6.62 -1.93
CA PRO A 54 3.69 -5.89 -1.51
C PRO A 54 3.84 -5.87 0.01
N LEU A 55 2.72 -5.75 0.75
CA LEU A 55 2.72 -5.68 2.20
C LEU A 55 3.19 -6.98 2.84
N ASP A 56 2.83 -8.16 2.31
CA ASP A 56 3.32 -9.45 2.84
C ASP A 56 4.85 -9.51 2.78
N VAL A 57 5.42 -9.12 1.65
CA VAL A 57 6.87 -9.14 1.42
C VAL A 57 7.55 -8.09 2.29
N ALA A 58 7.01 -6.86 2.32
CA ALA A 58 7.55 -5.78 3.13
C ALA A 58 7.52 -6.13 4.63
N THR A 59 6.41 -6.68 5.14
CA THR A 59 6.27 -7.09 6.53
C THR A 59 7.30 -8.16 6.90
N ARG A 60 7.49 -9.17 6.04
CA ARG A 60 8.50 -10.21 6.27
C ARG A 60 9.92 -9.65 6.34
N MET A 61 10.22 -8.63 5.52
CA MET A 61 11.54 -7.98 5.49
C MET A 61 11.74 -7.02 6.68
N ALA A 62 10.71 -6.25 7.04
CA ALA A 62 10.80 -5.19 8.05
C ALA A 62 10.62 -5.70 9.49
N ALA A 63 9.86 -6.79 9.69
CA ALA A 63 9.46 -7.25 11.03
C ALA A 63 10.63 -7.38 12.03
N PRO A 64 11.79 -7.98 11.68
CA PRO A 64 12.91 -8.08 12.63
C PRO A 64 13.38 -6.71 13.15
N PHE A 65 13.50 -5.74 12.26
CA PHE A 65 14.00 -4.39 12.58
C PHE A 65 12.98 -3.54 13.34
N LEU A 66 11.70 -3.68 12.98
CA LEU A 66 10.63 -3.01 13.72
C LEU A 66 10.53 -3.57 15.13
N LEU A 67 10.59 -4.89 15.31
CA LEU A 67 10.56 -5.54 16.63
C LEU A 67 11.77 -5.16 17.49
N ASP A 68 12.98 -5.14 16.92
CA ASP A 68 14.20 -4.71 17.64
C ASP A 68 14.10 -3.25 18.14
N ARG A 69 13.32 -2.41 17.44
CA ARG A 69 13.04 -1.02 17.81
C ARG A 69 11.82 -0.87 18.72
N GLY A 70 11.16 -1.97 19.09
CA GLY A 70 9.92 -1.95 19.88
C GLY A 70 8.72 -1.38 19.12
N LEU A 71 8.73 -1.44 17.78
CA LEU A 71 7.65 -0.98 16.92
C LEU A 71 6.78 -2.16 16.47
N ASP A 72 5.50 -2.06 16.75
CA ASP A 72 4.49 -3.04 16.35
C ASP A 72 3.74 -2.55 15.09
N PRO A 73 3.86 -3.26 13.95
CA PRO A 73 3.13 -2.94 12.71
C PRO A 73 1.62 -3.10 12.90
N SER A 74 0.88 -2.00 13.02
CA SER A 74 -0.56 -2.06 13.30
C SER A 74 -1.32 -0.90 12.66
N GLU A 75 -2.29 -1.22 11.80
CA GLU A 75 -3.27 -0.26 11.29
C GLU A 75 -4.45 -0.06 12.24
N GLU A 76 -4.80 -1.05 13.05
CA GLU A 76 -6.00 -1.05 13.89
C GLU A 76 -5.97 0.03 15.00
N ARG A 77 -4.77 0.34 15.49
CA ARG A 77 -4.57 1.41 16.49
C ARG A 77 -4.55 2.81 15.88
N LEU A 78 -4.63 2.91 14.55
CA LEU A 78 -4.57 4.16 13.81
C LEU A 78 -5.95 4.43 13.20
N GLY A 79 -6.35 5.70 13.12
CA GLY A 79 -7.66 6.00 12.54
C GLY A 79 -8.16 7.41 12.80
N PRO A 80 -9.39 7.70 12.33
CA PRO A 80 -10.02 9.02 12.45
C PRO A 80 -10.04 9.57 13.88
N ALA A 81 -10.35 8.72 14.86
CA ALA A 81 -10.42 9.13 16.27
C ALA A 81 -9.05 9.59 16.81
N LEU A 82 -7.97 8.90 16.45
CA LEU A 82 -6.61 9.31 16.79
C LEU A 82 -6.29 10.68 16.19
N VAL A 83 -6.60 10.87 14.91
CA VAL A 83 -6.32 12.11 14.20
C VAL A 83 -7.07 13.30 14.81
N MET A 84 -8.34 13.10 15.17
CA MET A 84 -9.11 14.13 15.86
C MET A 84 -8.52 14.46 17.24
N ARG A 85 -8.13 13.45 18.01
CA ARG A 85 -7.45 13.65 19.30
C ARG A 85 -6.16 14.46 19.13
N LEU A 86 -5.35 14.16 18.12
CA LEU A 86 -4.12 14.88 17.83
C LEU A 86 -4.38 16.33 17.41
N LEU A 87 -5.40 16.56 16.56
CA LEU A 87 -5.82 17.90 16.15
C LEU A 87 -6.22 18.76 17.37
N LEU A 88 -7.05 18.20 18.25
CA LEU A 88 -7.50 18.87 19.48
C LEU A 88 -6.40 19.05 20.52
N ALA A 89 -5.26 18.37 20.39
CA ALA A 89 -4.10 18.53 21.26
C ALA A 89 -3.06 19.51 20.70
N LEU A 90 -3.23 20.02 19.47
CA LEU A 90 -2.34 21.03 18.93
C LEU A 90 -2.42 22.35 19.74
N PRO A 91 -1.32 23.11 19.86
CA PRO A 91 -1.31 24.42 20.51
C PRO A 91 -2.40 25.35 19.96
N GLU A 92 -2.94 26.23 20.80
CA GLU A 92 -3.92 27.22 20.35
C GLU A 92 -3.28 28.21 19.35
N GLY A 93 -3.97 28.44 18.22
CA GLY A 93 -3.53 29.27 17.09
C GLY A 93 -4.65 29.41 16.05
N ASN A 94 -4.38 30.00 14.87
CA ASN A 94 -5.32 30.12 13.74
C ASN A 94 -5.70 28.73 13.17
N GLY A 95 -6.48 27.95 13.92
CA GLY A 95 -6.87 26.58 13.63
C GLY A 95 -7.91 26.53 12.54
N TYR A 96 -7.46 26.43 11.30
CA TYR A 96 -8.28 26.27 10.11
C TYR A 96 -9.15 25.01 10.20
N PHE A 97 -8.56 23.87 10.55
CA PHE A 97 -9.25 22.60 10.74
C PHE A 97 -9.90 22.49 12.11
N ARG A 98 -9.30 23.07 13.16
CA ARG A 98 -9.90 23.04 14.50
C ARG A 98 -11.27 23.73 14.54
N ALA A 99 -11.45 24.81 13.80
CA ALA A 99 -12.75 25.46 13.62
C ALA A 99 -13.80 24.55 12.96
N MET A 100 -13.36 23.52 12.25
CA MET A 100 -14.20 22.55 11.55
C MET A 100 -14.28 21.19 12.28
N ALA A 101 -13.72 21.08 13.48
CA ALA A 101 -13.66 19.82 14.25
C ALA A 101 -15.04 19.30 14.68
N GLU A 102 -16.06 20.16 14.72
CA GLU A 102 -17.45 19.79 15.03
C GLU A 102 -18.13 19.01 13.88
N HIS A 103 -17.55 19.01 12.68
CA HIS A 103 -18.09 18.24 11.56
C HIS A 103 -17.68 16.76 11.64
N THR A 104 -18.68 15.87 11.61
CA THR A 104 -18.50 14.42 11.74
C THR A 104 -17.53 13.81 10.71
N SER A 105 -17.50 14.35 9.49
CA SER A 105 -16.62 13.86 8.40
C SER A 105 -15.18 14.39 8.46
N MET A 106 -14.87 15.35 9.33
CA MET A 106 -13.55 15.98 9.40
C MET A 106 -12.46 14.98 9.81
N ALA A 107 -12.76 14.13 10.79
CA ALA A 107 -11.82 13.12 11.27
C ALA A 107 -11.41 12.15 10.16
N GLU A 108 -12.37 11.70 9.34
CA GLU A 108 -12.12 10.80 8.21
C GLU A 108 -11.33 11.48 7.10
N ALA A 109 -11.70 12.72 6.75
CA ALA A 109 -11.00 13.49 5.73
C ALA A 109 -9.54 13.74 6.10
N LEU A 110 -9.27 14.14 7.35
CA LEU A 110 -7.91 14.35 7.85
C LEU A 110 -7.13 13.04 7.94
N TRP A 111 -7.78 11.96 8.39
CA TRP A 111 -7.14 10.65 8.41
C TRP A 111 -6.74 10.19 7.01
N ARG A 112 -7.65 10.29 6.04
CA ARG A 112 -7.35 9.98 4.64
C ARG A 112 -6.20 10.83 4.10
N ALA A 113 -6.20 12.13 4.37
CA ALA A 113 -5.12 13.02 3.95
C ALA A 113 -3.77 12.63 4.55
N ILE A 114 -3.71 12.34 5.86
CA ILE A 114 -2.49 11.87 6.52
C ILE A 114 -2.00 10.56 5.90
N ARG A 115 -2.88 9.59 5.67
CA ARG A 115 -2.52 8.33 5.02
C ARG A 115 -1.97 8.58 3.62
N GLU A 116 -2.64 9.37 2.79
CA GLU A 116 -2.22 9.67 1.43
C GLU A 116 -0.83 10.33 1.41
N LEU A 117 -0.57 11.30 2.29
CA LEU A 117 0.74 11.92 2.46
C LEU A 117 1.81 10.89 2.86
N ARG A 118 1.51 10.03 3.84
CA ARG A 118 2.44 8.99 4.28
C ARG A 118 2.74 7.96 3.20
N TYR A 119 1.73 7.54 2.43
CA TYR A 119 1.90 6.64 1.29
C TYR A 119 2.63 7.30 0.10
N ALA A 120 2.56 8.62 -0.04
CA ALA A 120 3.43 9.38 -0.94
C ALA A 120 4.89 9.41 -0.46
N GLY A 121 5.14 9.10 0.81
CA GLY A 121 6.43 9.23 1.48
C GLY A 121 6.74 10.64 1.95
N LEU A 122 5.71 11.47 2.14
CA LEU A 122 5.85 12.82 2.65
C LEU A 122 5.80 12.80 4.18
N ARG A 123 6.74 13.54 4.78
CA ARG A 123 6.85 13.80 6.20
C ARG A 123 6.43 15.23 6.51
N ALA A 124 6.16 15.51 7.78
CA ALA A 124 5.80 16.87 8.20
C ALA A 124 6.85 17.93 7.79
N ALA A 125 8.14 17.55 7.80
CA ALA A 125 9.22 18.41 7.34
C ALA A 125 9.11 18.76 5.85
N ASP A 126 8.66 17.84 5.00
CA ASP A 126 8.51 18.07 3.56
C ASP A 126 7.38 19.06 3.25
N LEU A 127 6.29 19.00 4.02
CA LEU A 127 5.17 19.94 3.91
C LEU A 127 5.56 21.37 4.33
N ALA A 128 6.56 21.52 5.19
CA ALA A 128 7.04 22.85 5.59
C ALA A 128 7.88 23.52 4.48
N LEU A 129 8.48 22.72 3.58
CA LEU A 129 9.40 23.21 2.55
C LEU A 129 8.68 23.72 1.29
N THR A 130 7.50 23.18 0.96
CA THR A 130 6.81 23.49 -0.31
C THR A 130 5.38 23.96 -0.06
N PRO A 131 5.02 25.21 -0.46
CA PRO A 131 3.64 25.66 -0.45
C PRO A 131 2.77 24.82 -1.39
N PHE A 132 1.70 24.21 -0.89
CA PHE A 132 0.76 23.42 -1.73
C PHE A 132 -0.67 23.97 -1.71
N THR A 133 -0.92 25.03 -0.95
CA THR A 133 -2.20 25.75 -0.92
C THR A 133 -1.94 27.25 -0.81
N GLY A 134 -2.84 28.06 -1.37
CA GLY A 134 -2.83 29.51 -1.16
C GLY A 134 -3.14 29.92 0.29
N ILE A 135 -3.55 28.97 1.15
CA ILE A 135 -3.93 29.22 2.55
C ILE A 135 -2.80 28.74 3.48
N ALA A 136 -1.90 29.65 3.85
CA ALA A 136 -0.75 29.33 4.70
C ALA A 136 -1.14 28.69 6.06
N ALA A 137 -2.25 29.13 6.66
CA ALA A 137 -2.75 28.56 7.92
C ALA A 137 -3.13 27.08 7.79
N LYS A 138 -3.81 26.71 6.68
CA LYS A 138 -4.19 25.32 6.37
C LYS A 138 -2.95 24.43 6.25
N GLN A 139 -1.93 24.90 5.53
CA GLN A 139 -0.68 24.15 5.38
C GLN A 139 0.05 24.00 6.71
N GLY A 140 0.19 25.09 7.47
CA GLY A 140 0.87 25.06 8.76
C GLY A 140 0.23 24.09 9.73
N GLU A 141 -1.11 24.10 9.84
CA GLU A 141 -1.83 23.18 10.72
C GLU A 141 -1.77 21.73 10.24
N LEU A 142 -1.84 21.47 8.92
CA LEU A 142 -1.67 20.10 8.40
C LEU A 142 -0.26 19.56 8.68
N ALA A 143 0.78 20.39 8.53
CA ALA A 143 2.15 20.01 8.85
C ALA A 143 2.32 19.73 10.35
N GLN A 144 1.73 20.55 11.22
CA GLN A 144 1.72 20.31 12.67
C GLN A 144 0.99 19.03 13.05
N LEU A 145 -0.15 18.75 12.41
CA LEU A 145 -0.92 17.53 12.63
C LEU A 145 -0.16 16.29 12.17
N LEU A 146 0.47 16.33 10.99
CA LEU A 146 1.31 15.25 10.50
C LEU A 146 2.52 15.02 11.43
N ALA A 147 3.14 16.08 11.94
CA ALA A 147 4.23 15.97 12.91
C ALA A 147 3.76 15.36 14.24
N ALA A 148 2.55 15.70 14.68
CA ALA A 148 1.94 15.11 15.87
C ALA A 148 1.63 13.63 15.68
N TYR A 149 1.16 13.24 14.49
CA TYR A 149 0.96 11.84 14.11
C TYR A 149 2.28 11.06 14.09
N GLU A 150 3.34 11.62 13.48
CA GLU A 150 4.68 11.02 13.48
C GLU A 150 5.21 10.78 14.91
N ARG A 151 5.13 11.79 15.79
CA ARG A 151 5.50 11.62 17.20
C ARG A 151 4.63 10.60 17.93
N HIS A 152 3.36 10.47 17.55
CA HIS A 152 2.48 9.46 18.13
C HIS A 152 2.95 8.05 17.77
N LEU A 153 3.32 7.80 16.51
CA LEU A 153 3.88 6.51 16.09
C LEU A 153 5.12 6.14 16.93
N ASP A 154 6.05 7.07 17.10
CA ASP A 154 7.27 6.85 17.88
C ASP A 154 6.96 6.57 19.36
N SER A 155 6.12 7.40 19.98
CA SER A 155 5.82 7.30 21.42
C SER A 155 4.91 6.12 21.78
N ALA A 156 4.03 5.69 20.87
CA ALA A 156 3.14 4.56 21.07
C ALA A 156 3.77 3.22 20.64
N GLY A 157 4.98 3.23 20.08
CA GLY A 157 5.65 2.02 19.60
C GLY A 157 4.90 1.39 18.43
N VAL A 158 4.34 2.19 17.52
CA VAL A 158 3.51 1.70 16.41
C VAL A 158 4.17 2.04 15.08
N ALA A 159 4.26 1.06 14.18
CA ALA A 159 4.59 1.31 12.79
C ALA A 159 3.31 1.34 11.94
N ASP A 160 3.13 2.42 11.19
CA ASP A 160 2.13 2.46 10.12
C ASP A 160 2.65 1.74 8.87
N MET A 161 1.76 1.36 7.95
CA MET A 161 2.15 0.58 6.78
C MET A 161 3.18 1.28 5.88
N PRO A 162 3.11 2.61 5.66
CA PRO A 162 4.20 3.31 4.97
C PRO A 162 5.57 3.12 5.64
N LEU A 163 5.65 3.16 6.97
CA LEU A 163 6.91 2.86 7.67
C LEU A 163 7.37 1.41 7.46
N VAL A 164 6.46 0.44 7.37
CA VAL A 164 6.80 -0.96 7.04
C VAL A 164 7.48 -1.05 5.67
N PHE A 165 6.94 -0.37 4.65
CA PHE A 165 7.55 -0.33 3.31
C PHE A 165 8.90 0.37 3.30
N GLU A 166 9.02 1.51 3.99
CA GLU A 166 10.28 2.25 4.09
C GLU A 166 11.36 1.46 4.81
N GLU A 167 11.01 0.78 5.91
CA GLU A 167 11.96 -0.05 6.64
C GLU A 167 12.38 -1.26 5.80
N ALA A 168 11.43 -1.94 5.14
CA ALA A 168 11.76 -3.05 4.24
C ALA A 168 12.71 -2.62 3.10
N ALA A 169 12.52 -1.43 2.53
CA ALA A 169 13.36 -0.91 1.46
C ALA A 169 14.82 -0.63 1.90
N ARG A 170 15.07 -0.47 3.21
CA ARG A 170 16.42 -0.33 3.77
C ARG A 170 17.18 -1.66 3.88
N HIS A 171 16.47 -2.78 3.78
CA HIS A 171 17.00 -4.12 4.02
C HIS A 171 16.77 -5.07 2.83
N PRO A 172 17.24 -4.74 1.61
CA PRO A 172 17.07 -5.61 0.44
C PRO A 172 17.71 -6.99 0.61
N GLU A 173 18.72 -7.13 1.48
CA GLU A 173 19.37 -8.39 1.83
C GLU A 173 18.45 -9.38 2.57
N TRP A 174 17.37 -8.87 3.19
CA TRP A 174 16.33 -9.69 3.81
C TRP A 174 15.20 -10.08 2.85
N SER A 175 15.31 -9.70 1.57
CA SER A 175 14.27 -10.02 0.59
C SER A 175 14.13 -11.53 0.42
N PRO A 176 12.90 -12.08 0.46
CA PRO A 176 12.67 -13.47 0.10
C PRO A 176 12.77 -13.71 -1.41
N VAL A 177 12.79 -12.65 -2.22
CA VAL A 177 12.99 -12.72 -3.66
C VAL A 177 14.49 -12.91 -3.92
N ALA A 178 14.87 -13.91 -4.72
CA ALA A 178 16.26 -14.09 -5.11
C ALA A 178 16.61 -13.25 -6.36
N PRO A 179 17.89 -12.87 -6.59
CA PRO A 179 18.30 -12.18 -7.82
C PRO A 179 17.93 -12.93 -9.12
N THR A 180 17.86 -14.25 -9.06
CA THR A 180 17.47 -15.12 -10.18
C THR A 180 15.96 -15.36 -10.28
N ASP A 181 15.15 -14.88 -9.34
CA ASP A 181 13.70 -15.03 -9.43
C ASP A 181 13.12 -14.09 -10.49
N VAL A 182 11.89 -14.37 -10.92
CA VAL A 182 11.13 -13.47 -11.79
C VAL A 182 10.18 -12.65 -10.94
N VAL A 183 10.10 -11.37 -11.23
CA VAL A 183 9.16 -10.44 -10.62
C VAL A 183 8.20 -9.92 -11.70
N VAL A 184 6.91 -10.11 -11.46
CA VAL A 184 5.82 -9.65 -12.32
C VAL A 184 4.89 -8.79 -11.48
N HIS A 185 4.51 -7.62 -11.99
CA HIS A 185 3.46 -6.81 -11.36
C HIS A 185 2.16 -7.00 -12.12
N LEU A 186 1.04 -7.10 -11.41
CA LEU A 186 -0.27 -7.04 -12.04
C LEU A 186 -0.41 -5.70 -12.80
N PRO A 187 -0.70 -5.69 -14.11
CA PRO A 187 -0.76 -4.46 -14.88
C PRO A 187 -1.94 -3.56 -14.47
N GLY A 188 -1.79 -2.26 -14.70
CA GLY A 188 -2.86 -1.28 -14.47
C GLY A 188 -3.09 -0.91 -13.00
N ILE A 189 -2.25 -1.40 -12.09
CA ILE A 189 -2.34 -1.06 -10.66
C ILE A 189 -1.49 0.20 -10.38
N PRO A 190 -2.10 1.32 -9.96
CA PRO A 190 -1.36 2.48 -9.49
C PRO A 190 -0.87 2.21 -8.06
N TRP A 191 0.39 1.85 -7.92
CA TRP A 191 1.00 1.66 -6.61
C TRP A 191 1.29 3.03 -5.97
N ALA A 192 1.11 3.15 -4.66
CA ALA A 192 1.53 4.35 -3.95
C ALA A 192 3.05 4.54 -4.05
N PRO A 193 3.58 5.78 -4.07
CA PRO A 193 5.01 6.03 -4.26
C PRO A 193 5.94 5.27 -3.30
N VAL A 194 5.57 5.13 -2.02
CA VAL A 194 6.36 4.34 -1.07
C VAL A 194 6.40 2.84 -1.42
N VAL A 195 5.30 2.32 -1.97
CA VAL A 195 5.20 0.93 -2.43
C VAL A 195 6.01 0.73 -3.70
N GLU A 196 5.96 1.68 -4.64
CA GLU A 196 6.79 1.65 -5.85
C GLU A 196 8.28 1.63 -5.51
N ARG A 197 8.72 2.49 -4.58
CA ARG A 197 10.11 2.52 -4.10
C ARG A 197 10.50 1.17 -3.49
N PHE A 198 9.65 0.60 -2.63
CA PHE A 198 9.88 -0.72 -2.07
C PHE A 198 10.00 -1.80 -3.16
N LEU A 199 9.05 -1.87 -4.09
CA LEU A 199 9.07 -2.84 -5.19
C LEU A 199 10.30 -2.65 -6.10
N ALA A 200 10.79 -1.43 -6.26
CA ALA A 200 12.02 -1.13 -7.01
C ALA A 200 13.29 -1.60 -6.30
N CYS A 201 13.28 -1.68 -4.96
CA CYS A 201 14.39 -2.22 -4.16
C CYS A 201 14.47 -3.75 -4.17
N LEU A 202 13.37 -4.45 -4.51
CA LEU A 202 13.39 -5.91 -4.55
C LEU A 202 14.37 -6.42 -5.61
N PRO A 203 15.15 -7.47 -5.30
CA PRO A 203 15.95 -8.17 -6.28
C PRO A 203 15.04 -8.96 -7.23
N GLY A 204 15.65 -9.59 -8.23
CA GLY A 204 14.94 -10.39 -9.22
C GLY A 204 14.80 -9.68 -10.57
N GLU A 205 14.53 -10.49 -11.58
CA GLU A 205 14.38 -10.04 -12.96
C GLU A 205 12.94 -9.60 -13.21
N ARG A 206 12.75 -8.30 -13.46
CA ARG A 206 11.43 -7.73 -13.74
C ARG A 206 10.99 -8.06 -15.16
N VAL A 207 9.85 -8.71 -15.29
CA VAL A 207 9.23 -9.01 -16.59
C VAL A 207 7.92 -8.26 -16.70
N THR A 208 7.80 -7.46 -17.75
CA THR A 208 6.57 -6.75 -18.09
C THR A 208 5.72 -7.60 -19.04
N PRO A 209 4.40 -7.71 -18.80
CA PRO A 209 3.52 -8.41 -19.74
C PRO A 209 3.52 -7.72 -21.11
N VAL A 210 3.88 -8.49 -22.16
CA VAL A 210 4.09 -8.00 -23.55
C VAL A 210 2.83 -7.38 -24.17
N ASN A 211 1.65 -7.71 -23.64
CA ASN A 211 0.38 -7.08 -24.01
C ASN A 211 -0.17 -6.28 -22.82
N GLY A 212 0.37 -5.07 -22.58
CA GLY A 212 -0.25 -4.05 -21.73
C GLY A 212 -1.57 -3.49 -22.30
N GLY A 213 -2.34 -4.34 -23.01
CA GLY A 213 -3.60 -3.97 -23.62
C GLY A 213 -4.64 -3.75 -22.53
N ARG A 214 -4.85 -2.47 -22.21
CA ARG A 214 -6.09 -1.86 -21.71
C ARG A 214 -6.99 -2.85 -20.96
N TRP A 215 -6.58 -3.21 -19.74
CA TRP A 215 -7.54 -3.70 -18.75
C TRP A 215 -8.64 -2.67 -18.65
N LEU A 216 -9.88 -3.12 -18.90
CA LEU A 216 -11.14 -2.36 -18.93
C LEU A 216 -10.99 -0.90 -18.48
N GLN A 217 -10.75 0.01 -19.44
CA GLN A 217 -11.41 1.31 -19.32
C GLN A 217 -12.89 0.98 -19.40
N GLY A 218 -13.51 0.79 -18.24
CA GLY A 218 -14.96 0.82 -18.12
C GLY A 218 -15.44 2.05 -18.88
N SER A 219 -16.45 1.87 -19.71
CA SER A 219 -17.21 2.96 -20.29
C SER A 219 -17.47 4.02 -19.20
N GLU A 220 -17.48 5.30 -19.59
CA GLU A 220 -17.95 6.44 -18.78
C GLU A 220 -19.43 6.28 -18.39
N ALA A 221 -19.73 5.26 -17.61
CA ALA A 221 -20.99 5.01 -16.95
C ALA A 221 -20.60 4.78 -15.49
N GLU A 222 -20.64 5.88 -14.75
CA GLU A 222 -20.70 5.92 -13.28
C GLU A 222 -19.68 4.99 -12.59
N ILE A 223 -18.45 5.47 -12.48
CA ILE A 223 -17.45 4.87 -11.59
C ILE A 223 -17.92 5.13 -10.17
N ASP A 224 -18.74 4.23 -9.64
CA ASP A 224 -18.90 4.11 -8.20
C ASP A 224 -17.59 3.54 -7.67
N ILE A 225 -16.81 4.40 -7.00
CA ILE A 225 -15.50 4.07 -6.47
C ILE A 225 -15.70 3.07 -5.35
N PHE A 226 -15.65 1.77 -5.68
CA PHE A 226 -15.66 0.72 -4.69
C PHE A 226 -14.32 0.74 -3.94
N HIS A 227 -14.32 1.42 -2.80
CA HIS A 227 -13.24 1.38 -1.82
C HIS A 227 -13.14 -0.06 -1.28
N SER A 228 -12.26 -0.88 -1.87
CA SER A 228 -11.75 -2.07 -1.19
C SER A 228 -10.74 -1.62 -0.13
N GLY A 229 -11.28 -1.04 0.95
CA GLY A 229 -10.56 -0.83 2.20
C GLY A 229 -10.16 -2.18 2.78
N GLY A 230 -8.92 -2.26 3.26
CA GLY A 230 -8.36 -3.47 3.87
C GLY A 230 -9.14 -3.96 5.08
N ARG A 231 -8.97 -5.25 5.39
CA ARG A 231 -9.44 -6.02 6.56
C ARG A 231 -10.93 -5.99 6.94
N ASP A 232 -11.67 -4.91 6.73
CA ASP A 232 -13.11 -4.85 7.00
C ASP A 232 -13.90 -5.81 6.08
N ALA A 233 -13.41 -6.03 4.85
CA ALA A 233 -13.97 -7.02 3.94
C ALA A 233 -13.70 -8.49 4.35
N GLU A 234 -12.69 -8.77 5.19
CA GLU A 234 -12.45 -10.13 5.71
C GLU A 234 -13.39 -10.49 6.85
N MET A 235 -13.91 -9.51 7.61
CA MET A 235 -14.85 -9.77 8.70
C MET A 235 -16.29 -10.04 8.21
N GLU A 236 -16.72 -9.46 7.09
CA GLU A 236 -18.07 -9.74 6.55
C GLU A 236 -18.22 -11.14 5.91
N GLU A 237 -17.13 -11.81 5.54
CA GLU A 237 -17.17 -13.15 4.96
C GLU A 237 -17.23 -14.26 6.04
N VAL A 238 -16.83 -13.96 7.28
CA VAL A 238 -16.87 -14.90 8.42
C VAL A 238 -18.25 -14.97 9.09
N PHE A 239 -19.10 -13.95 8.90
CA PHE A 239 -20.43 -13.87 9.52
C PHE A 239 -21.60 -14.03 8.53
N ARG A 240 -21.41 -14.76 7.42
CA ARG A 240 -22.52 -15.24 6.57
C ARG A 240 -22.60 -16.76 6.50
#